data_AF-A0A2S5WLH7-F1
#
_entry.id   AF-A0A2S5WLH7-F1
#
_cell.length_a   1.000
_cell.length_b   1.000
_cell.length_c   1.000
_cell.angle_alpha   90.00
_cell.angle_beta   90.00
_cell.angle_gamma   90.00
#
_symmetry.space_group_name_H-M   'P 1'
#
loop_
_entity.id
_entity.type
_entity.pdbx_description
1 polymer ?
#
loop_
_entity_poly.entity_id
_entity_poly.type
_entity_poly.pdbx_seq_one_letter_code
_entity_poly.pdbx_strand_id
1 'polypeptide(L)'
;MDKTTSPRATWQGTVHADFAQIELFLGDDGDAPDSTYGITMASDAGPEGVTLTVPRQYGAVDAVITLHSEEPPLDEAWQSVAEFPLQAGSDAELLGFARAGDVQLELPVGAELRARYVVEDAEAACQYDEDGEGATNMRVLLQFWPAEARPGAVVRSIGSWSRYWTWGSDCPYVVRELAEVPEPERLRTLLDSVISARVGVAAQILAGEERPRKCVTLYAEELFTQAAKTHDAEGAGVYAEYIDDRAALNELIDERAAVASR
;
A
#
# COMPACT_ATOMS: atom_id res chain seq x y z
N MET A 1 -19.62 1.70 24.08
CA MET A 1 -18.75 2.46 25.00
C MET A 1 -17.61 2.95 24.15
N ASP A 2 -17.63 4.23 23.82
CA ASP A 2 -16.66 4.87 22.94
C ASP A 2 -15.37 5.07 23.75
N LYS A 3 -14.34 4.25 23.50
CA LYS A 3 -13.03 4.41 24.11
C LYS A 3 -12.21 5.32 23.21
N THR A 4 -12.41 6.62 23.33
CA THR A 4 -11.53 7.61 22.69
C THR A 4 -10.26 7.68 23.51
N THR A 5 -9.20 7.02 23.06
CA THR A 5 -7.86 7.13 23.65
C THR A 5 -7.21 8.42 23.20
N SER A 6 -7.21 9.44 24.06
CA SER A 6 -6.56 10.71 23.76
C SER A 6 -5.06 10.51 23.51
N PRO A 7 -4.48 11.18 22.50
CA PRO A 7 -3.05 11.12 22.25
C PRO A 7 -2.27 11.76 23.39
N ARG A 8 -1.07 11.23 23.66
CA ARG A 8 -0.09 11.79 24.61
C ARG A 8 0.61 13.01 24.03
N ALA A 9 0.87 12.99 22.73
CA ALA A 9 1.44 14.10 21.98
C ALA A 9 0.74 14.20 20.63
N THR A 10 0.54 15.44 20.17
CA THR A 10 -0.02 15.75 18.86
C THR A 10 0.76 16.88 18.23
N TRP A 11 1.16 16.68 16.98
CA TRP A 11 1.64 17.73 16.11
C TRP A 11 0.69 17.89 14.92
N GLN A 12 0.51 19.13 14.45
CA GLN A 12 -0.27 19.45 13.26
C GLN A 12 0.43 20.56 12.48
N GLY A 13 0.59 20.35 11.18
CA GLY A 13 1.23 21.30 10.29
C GLY A 13 1.21 20.82 8.85
N THR A 14 2.16 21.27 8.06
CA THR A 14 2.31 20.85 6.66
C THR A 14 3.69 20.25 6.42
N VAL A 15 3.75 19.27 5.52
CA VAL A 15 4.98 18.71 4.96
C VAL A 15 4.94 18.85 3.45
N HIS A 16 6.08 19.09 2.82
CA HIS A 16 6.15 19.21 1.37
C HIS A 16 6.33 17.83 0.75
N ALA A 17 5.41 17.44 -0.11
CA ALA A 17 5.54 16.26 -0.94
C ALA A 17 6.24 16.62 -2.24
N ASP A 18 7.10 15.73 -2.70
CA ASP A 18 7.69 15.76 -4.04
C ASP A 18 7.70 14.33 -4.58
N PHE A 19 7.44 14.17 -5.88
CA PHE A 19 7.30 12.87 -6.54
C PHE A 19 6.28 11.93 -5.87
N ALA A 20 5.16 12.48 -5.38
CA ALA A 20 4.12 11.71 -4.71
C ALA A 20 4.57 10.99 -3.44
N GLN A 21 5.59 11.52 -2.75
CA GLN A 21 6.08 10.95 -1.51
C GLN A 21 6.45 11.99 -0.45
N ILE A 22 6.35 11.55 0.81
CA ILE A 22 7.02 12.11 1.99
C ILE A 22 7.80 10.97 2.65
N GLU A 23 8.77 11.27 3.50
CA GLU A 23 9.68 10.29 4.10
C GLU A 23 9.56 10.31 5.62
N LEU A 24 9.30 9.15 6.23
CA LEU A 24 9.45 8.95 7.66
C LEU A 24 10.87 8.45 7.90
N PHE A 25 11.73 9.33 8.38
CA PHE A 25 13.06 8.97 8.86
C PHE A 25 12.96 8.51 10.31
N LEU A 26 13.53 7.36 10.61
CA LEU A 26 13.39 6.72 11.91
C LEU A 26 14.45 7.18 12.91
N GLY A 27 15.45 7.96 12.48
CA GLY A 27 16.57 8.38 13.33
C GLY A 27 17.69 7.35 13.38
N ASP A 28 18.83 7.74 13.97
CA ASP A 28 19.96 6.84 14.20
C ASP A 28 19.54 5.63 15.05
N ASP A 29 19.97 4.43 14.63
CA ASP A 29 19.56 3.13 15.21
C ASP A 29 18.04 2.83 15.11
N GLY A 30 17.29 3.61 14.32
CA GLY A 30 15.92 3.32 13.93
C GLY A 30 15.85 2.18 12.92
N ASP A 31 14.73 1.46 12.91
CA ASP A 31 14.53 0.31 12.01
C ASP A 31 13.06 0.13 11.63
N ALA A 32 12.81 -0.27 10.38
CA ALA A 32 11.50 -0.68 9.88
C ALA A 32 11.61 -2.12 9.31
N PRO A 33 11.59 -3.14 10.19
CA PRO A 33 11.99 -4.50 9.81
C PRO A 33 11.01 -5.15 8.82
N ASP A 34 11.44 -5.37 7.57
CA ASP A 34 10.71 -6.04 6.47
C ASP A 34 9.22 -5.59 6.35
N SER A 35 8.92 -4.38 6.82
CA SER A 35 7.61 -4.05 7.39
C SER A 35 6.62 -3.45 6.41
N THR A 36 7.10 -3.13 5.21
CA THR A 36 6.42 -2.34 4.18
C THR A 36 6.41 -3.03 2.82
N TYR A 37 7.08 -4.18 2.71
CA TYR A 37 7.04 -5.03 1.54
C TYR A 37 5.59 -5.43 1.26
N GLY A 38 5.05 -4.94 0.16
CA GLY A 38 3.68 -5.24 -0.19
C GLY A 38 2.63 -4.33 0.45
N ILE A 39 2.99 -3.19 1.05
CA ILE A 39 2.01 -2.17 1.46
C ILE A 39 1.97 -1.03 0.46
N THR A 40 3.12 -0.68 -0.15
CA THR A 40 3.36 0.33 -1.22
C THR A 40 2.94 1.76 -0.92
N MET A 41 1.89 2.00 -0.13
CA MET A 41 1.54 3.28 0.46
C MET A 41 2.54 3.70 1.56
N ALA A 42 3.13 2.71 2.21
CA ALA A 42 4.29 2.84 3.06
C ALA A 42 5.27 1.79 2.55
N SER A 43 6.35 2.20 1.90
CA SER A 43 7.34 1.33 1.27
C SER A 43 8.71 1.50 1.94
N ASP A 44 9.52 0.45 1.86
CA ASP A 44 10.88 0.45 2.37
C ASP A 44 11.71 1.54 1.67
N ALA A 45 12.38 2.39 2.45
CA ALA A 45 13.33 3.39 1.97
C ALA A 45 14.77 3.06 2.36
N GLY A 46 15.01 1.84 2.88
CA GLY A 46 16.23 1.40 3.53
C GLY A 46 16.06 1.26 5.04
N PRO A 47 17.12 0.84 5.76
CA PRO A 47 17.03 0.47 7.17
C PRO A 47 16.48 1.58 8.07
N GLU A 48 16.77 2.84 7.75
CA GLU A 48 16.48 3.99 8.61
C GLU A 48 15.21 4.76 8.18
N GLY A 49 14.42 4.26 7.23
CA GLY A 49 13.31 5.07 6.71
C GLY A 49 12.20 4.34 5.98
N VAL A 50 11.04 4.98 5.96
CA VAL A 50 9.85 4.54 5.25
C VAL A 50 9.40 5.65 4.31
N THR A 51 9.25 5.33 3.02
CA THR A 51 8.62 6.23 2.06
C THR A 51 7.10 6.12 2.19
N LEU A 52 6.43 7.24 2.38
CA LEU A 52 4.98 7.33 2.49
C LEU A 52 4.42 7.97 1.22
N THR A 53 3.70 7.18 0.43
CA THR A 53 3.12 7.64 -0.83
C THR A 53 1.89 8.48 -0.58
N VAL A 54 1.83 9.67 -1.19
CA VAL A 54 0.70 10.60 -1.10
C VAL A 54 0.03 10.78 -2.47
N PRO A 55 -1.26 11.11 -2.52
CA PRO A 55 -2.04 11.30 -3.76
C PRO A 55 -1.75 12.60 -4.51
N ARG A 56 -0.57 13.20 -4.30
CA ARG A 56 -0.19 14.51 -4.83
C ARG A 56 1.26 14.50 -5.31
N GLN A 57 1.51 14.87 -6.57
CA GLN A 57 2.86 14.84 -7.14
C GLN A 57 3.83 15.82 -6.46
N TYR A 58 3.45 17.09 -6.30
CA TYR A 58 4.26 18.13 -5.64
C TYR A 58 3.39 19.05 -4.77
N GLY A 59 3.94 19.58 -3.68
CA GLY A 59 3.34 20.66 -2.89
C GLY A 59 3.09 20.31 -1.43
N ALA A 60 2.52 21.27 -0.69
CA ALA A 60 2.20 21.07 0.73
C ALA A 60 1.08 20.04 0.94
N VAL A 61 1.26 19.22 1.98
CA VAL A 61 0.32 18.22 2.46
C VAL A 61 0.05 18.51 3.93
N ASP A 62 -1.22 18.62 4.31
CA ASP A 62 -1.61 18.73 5.72
C ASP A 62 -1.27 17.42 6.43
N ALA A 63 -0.59 17.52 7.56
CA ALA A 63 -0.17 16.36 8.33
C ALA A 63 -0.57 16.51 9.79
N VAL A 64 -1.10 15.43 10.35
CA VAL A 64 -1.38 15.26 11.77
C VAL A 64 -0.59 14.07 12.27
N ILE A 65 0.16 14.26 13.35
CA ILE A 65 0.98 13.21 13.94
C ILE A 65 0.57 13.03 15.39
N THR A 66 0.28 11.80 15.80
CA THR A 66 -0.13 11.50 17.17
C THR A 66 0.64 10.33 17.75
N LEU A 67 1.05 10.46 19.01
CA LEU A 67 1.59 9.35 19.81
C LEU A 67 0.56 8.94 20.86
N HIS A 68 0.15 7.67 20.87
CA HIS A 68 -0.82 7.10 21.80
C HIS A 68 -0.14 6.15 22.80
N SER A 69 -0.81 5.93 23.93
CA SER A 69 -0.36 4.95 24.94
C SER A 69 -0.71 3.50 24.58
N GLU A 70 -1.73 3.32 23.76
CA GLU A 70 -2.28 2.06 23.30
C GLU A 70 -2.87 2.25 21.91
N GLU A 71 -3.29 1.16 21.26
CA GLU A 71 -3.85 1.20 19.91
C GLU A 71 -5.06 2.15 19.83
N PRO A 72 -5.00 3.22 19.00
CA PRO A 72 -6.14 4.09 18.81
C PRO A 72 -7.23 3.39 17.99
N PRO A 73 -8.53 3.67 18.26
CA PRO A 73 -9.62 3.07 17.51
C PRO A 73 -9.51 3.40 16.01
N LEU A 74 -9.85 2.42 15.17
CA LEU A 74 -9.92 2.62 13.72
C LEU A 74 -11.20 3.39 13.38
N ASP A 75 -11.09 4.51 12.68
CA ASP A 75 -12.25 5.22 12.17
C ASP A 75 -12.79 4.53 10.90
N GLU A 76 -14.09 4.24 10.89
CA GLU A 76 -14.75 3.62 9.74
C GLU A 76 -14.86 4.57 8.54
N ALA A 77 -14.68 5.87 8.72
CA ALA A 77 -14.67 6.86 7.65
C ALA A 77 -13.38 6.82 6.82
N TRP A 78 -12.26 6.34 7.38
CA TRP A 78 -10.98 6.29 6.67
C TRP A 78 -11.03 5.32 5.49
N GLN A 79 -10.51 5.74 4.33
CA GLN A 79 -10.57 4.95 3.10
C GLN A 79 -9.26 4.23 2.78
N SER A 80 -8.15 4.78 3.25
CA SER A 80 -6.79 4.40 2.89
C SER A 80 -5.95 4.32 4.15
N VAL A 81 -5.76 3.12 4.68
CA VAL A 81 -5.10 2.86 5.96
C VAL A 81 -4.10 1.74 5.79
N ALA A 82 -2.84 2.04 6.09
CA ALA A 82 -1.76 1.09 6.21
C ALA A 82 -1.23 1.09 7.64
N GLU A 83 -0.79 -0.06 8.12
CA GLU A 83 -0.11 -0.16 9.39
C GLU A 83 1.17 -0.98 9.26
N PHE A 84 2.24 -0.56 9.93
CA PHE A 84 3.53 -1.24 9.88
C PHE A 84 4.30 -1.09 11.20
N PRO A 85 5.12 -2.09 11.58
CA PRO A 85 6.01 -1.99 12.72
C PRO A 85 7.21 -1.08 12.40
N LEU A 86 7.72 -0.44 13.44
CA LEU A 86 8.99 0.28 13.43
C LEU A 86 9.61 0.32 14.83
N GLN A 87 10.90 0.62 14.87
CA GLN A 87 11.63 1.05 16.04
C GLN A 87 12.14 2.46 15.81
N ALA A 88 11.85 3.37 16.75
CA ALA A 88 12.32 4.75 16.66
C ALA A 88 13.75 4.89 17.18
N GLY A 89 14.59 5.61 16.44
CA GLY A 89 15.91 6.09 16.81
C GLY A 89 15.88 7.43 17.57
N SER A 90 17.05 8.04 17.79
CA SER A 90 17.17 9.28 18.59
C SER A 90 16.62 10.54 17.95
N ASP A 91 16.50 10.55 16.62
CA ASP A 91 16.20 11.73 15.80
C ASP A 91 15.21 11.38 14.68
N ALA A 92 14.08 10.78 15.06
CA ALA A 92 13.02 10.44 14.11
C ALA A 92 12.36 11.71 13.56
N GLU A 93 12.12 11.75 12.26
CA GLU A 93 11.65 12.93 11.54
C GLU A 93 10.62 12.56 10.47
N LEU A 94 9.66 13.44 10.21
CA LEU A 94 8.86 13.42 8.99
C LEU A 94 9.38 14.49 8.03
N LEU A 95 9.76 14.06 6.84
CA LEU A 95 10.53 14.82 5.86
C LEU A 95 9.81 14.88 4.51
N GLY A 96 10.12 15.91 3.73
CA GLY A 96 9.89 15.86 2.28
C GLY A 96 10.97 15.03 1.56
N PHE A 97 10.89 14.94 0.23
CA PHE A 97 11.85 14.19 -0.57
C PHE A 97 13.29 14.64 -0.35
N ALA A 98 14.22 13.68 -0.30
CA ALA A 98 15.65 13.94 -0.13
C ALA A 98 15.97 14.79 1.12
N ARG A 99 15.23 14.54 2.20
CA ARG A 99 15.34 15.25 3.49
C ARG A 99 15.03 16.75 3.41
N ALA A 100 14.14 17.16 2.50
CA ALA A 100 13.72 18.54 2.38
C ALA A 100 12.65 18.91 3.41
N GLY A 101 13.01 19.79 4.35
CA GLY A 101 12.14 20.22 5.45
C GLY A 101 11.94 19.12 6.49
N ASP A 102 11.92 19.48 7.78
CA ASP A 102 11.86 18.52 8.87
C ASP A 102 10.79 18.83 9.92
N VAL A 103 10.11 17.76 10.34
CA VAL A 103 9.25 17.73 11.51
C VAL A 103 9.81 16.69 12.47
N GLN A 104 10.44 17.18 13.55
CA GLN A 104 10.97 16.33 14.61
C GLN A 104 9.83 15.56 15.30
N LEU A 105 10.03 14.25 15.47
CA LEU A 105 9.06 13.37 16.11
C LEU A 105 9.51 13.00 17.52
N GLU A 106 8.67 13.32 18.51
CA GLU A 106 8.92 12.94 19.91
C GLU A 106 8.53 11.48 20.16
N LEU A 107 9.25 10.54 19.54
CA LEU A 107 9.04 9.09 19.72
C LEU A 107 9.95 8.51 20.81
N PRO A 108 9.50 7.49 21.57
CA PRO A 108 10.37 6.84 22.54
C PRO A 108 11.48 6.04 21.84
N VAL A 109 12.74 6.49 22.02
CA VAL A 109 13.93 5.86 21.44
C VAL A 109 14.04 4.39 21.85
N GLY A 110 14.30 3.52 20.87
CA GLY A 110 14.47 2.07 21.03
C GLY A 110 13.17 1.31 21.33
N ALA A 111 12.01 1.97 21.33
CA ALA A 111 10.74 1.29 21.55
C ALA A 111 10.22 0.64 20.26
N GLU A 112 9.67 -0.57 20.39
CA GLU A 112 8.86 -1.19 19.35
C GLU A 112 7.51 -0.48 19.27
N LEU A 113 7.23 0.10 18.11
CA LEU A 113 6.02 0.84 17.81
C LEU A 113 5.30 0.25 16.60
N ARG A 114 3.99 0.48 16.56
CA ARG A 114 3.19 0.37 15.35
C ARG A 114 2.91 1.79 14.86
N ALA A 115 3.09 2.01 13.56
CA ALA A 115 2.58 3.18 12.88
C ALA A 115 1.28 2.82 12.14
N ARG A 116 0.31 3.72 12.18
CA ARG A 116 -0.83 3.77 11.26
C ARG A 116 -0.68 4.99 10.37
N TYR A 117 -0.57 4.74 9.09
CA TYR A 117 -0.58 5.76 8.05
C TYR A 117 -1.95 5.80 7.39
N VAL A 118 -2.61 6.96 7.50
CA VAL A 118 -3.91 7.23 6.90
C VAL A 118 -3.78 8.36 5.89
N VAL A 119 -4.43 8.20 4.75
CA VAL A 119 -4.61 9.28 3.77
C VAL A 119 -6.10 9.58 3.62
N GLU A 120 -6.48 10.78 4.04
CA GLU A 120 -7.84 11.31 3.94
C GLU A 120 -8.02 12.07 2.63
N ASP A 121 -9.22 12.02 2.03
CA ASP A 121 -9.56 12.74 0.78
C ASP A 121 -8.60 12.48 -0.40
N ALA A 122 -8.06 11.26 -0.49
CA ALA A 122 -7.07 10.90 -1.50
C ALA A 122 -7.57 11.05 -2.95
N GLU A 123 -8.83 10.69 -3.20
CA GLU A 123 -9.44 10.80 -4.53
C GLU A 123 -9.52 12.25 -5.01
N ALA A 124 -9.86 13.17 -4.10
CA ALA A 124 -9.93 14.59 -4.42
C ALA A 124 -8.51 15.12 -4.73
N ALA A 125 -7.50 14.71 -3.97
CA ALA A 125 -6.11 15.10 -4.22
C ALA A 125 -5.56 14.62 -5.57
N CYS A 126 -5.93 13.43 -6.05
CA CYS A 126 -5.49 12.93 -7.35
C CYS A 126 -6.03 13.69 -8.55
N GLN A 127 -7.06 14.53 -8.37
CA GLN A 127 -7.65 15.36 -9.43
C GLN A 127 -6.95 16.72 -9.57
N TYR A 128 -6.00 17.05 -8.69
CA TYR A 128 -5.25 18.31 -8.77
C TYR A 128 -4.09 18.21 -9.75
N ASP A 129 -3.83 19.34 -10.40
CA ASP A 129 -2.93 19.49 -11.54
C ASP A 129 -1.48 19.06 -11.24
N GLU A 130 -0.80 18.56 -12.27
CA GLU A 130 0.61 18.09 -12.20
C GLU A 130 1.58 19.20 -11.75
N ASP A 131 1.18 20.46 -11.92
CA ASP A 131 1.95 21.67 -11.59
C ASP A 131 1.97 21.99 -10.08
N GLY A 132 1.20 21.29 -9.25
CA GLY A 132 1.26 21.42 -7.78
C GLY A 132 0.72 22.74 -7.21
N GLU A 133 0.23 23.67 -8.04
CA GLU A 133 -0.34 24.95 -7.61
C GLU A 133 -1.84 24.82 -7.28
N GLY A 134 -2.14 24.34 -6.08
CA GLY A 134 -3.53 24.26 -5.59
C GLY A 134 -3.62 23.90 -4.10
N ALA A 135 -4.48 24.56 -3.35
CA ALA A 135 -4.82 24.09 -2.01
C ALA A 135 -5.56 22.75 -2.14
N THR A 136 -5.06 21.73 -1.45
CA THR A 136 -5.73 20.45 -1.33
C THR A 136 -6.31 20.35 0.07
N ASN A 137 -7.49 19.72 0.19
CA ASN A 137 -8.05 19.35 1.49
C ASN A 137 -7.50 17.99 1.97
N MET A 138 -6.62 17.36 1.18
CA MET A 138 -6.01 16.09 1.57
C MET A 138 -5.13 16.25 2.80
N ARG A 139 -5.27 15.28 3.68
CA ARG A 139 -4.54 15.19 4.93
C ARG A 139 -3.95 13.80 5.08
N VAL A 140 -2.72 13.76 5.60
CA VAL A 140 -2.13 12.53 6.12
C VAL A 140 -2.21 12.52 7.63
N LEU A 141 -2.52 11.36 8.20
CA LEU A 141 -2.47 11.11 9.63
C LEU A 141 -1.47 9.98 9.90
N LEU A 142 -0.53 10.25 10.80
CA LEU A 142 0.41 9.27 11.33
C LEU A 142 0.13 9.07 12.81
N GLN A 143 -0.31 7.87 13.18
CA GLN A 143 -0.53 7.51 14.58
C GLN A 143 0.51 6.48 15.00
N PHE A 144 1.13 6.68 16.15
CA PHE A 144 2.10 5.76 16.74
C PHE A 144 1.59 5.22 18.07
N TRP A 145 1.83 3.94 18.36
CA TRP A 145 1.59 3.36 19.68
C TRP A 145 2.51 2.15 19.93
N PRO A 146 2.82 1.82 21.20
CA PRO A 146 3.56 0.61 21.53
C PRO A 146 2.79 -0.65 21.11
N ALA A 147 3.44 -1.55 20.37
CA ALA A 147 2.88 -2.86 20.01
C ALA A 147 4.01 -3.84 19.65
N GLU A 148 3.76 -5.14 19.82
CA GLU A 148 4.68 -6.18 19.35
C GLU A 148 4.85 -6.09 17.83
N ALA A 149 6.08 -6.38 17.36
CA ALA A 149 6.39 -6.45 15.94
C ALA A 149 5.55 -7.54 15.24
N ARG A 150 4.64 -7.10 14.37
CA ARG A 150 3.87 -7.93 13.44
C ARG A 150 4.10 -7.41 12.04
N PRO A 151 4.03 -8.24 10.98
CA PRO A 151 4.13 -7.74 9.61
C PRO A 151 3.20 -6.56 9.36
N GLY A 152 3.64 -5.63 8.53
CA GLY A 152 2.76 -4.55 8.13
C GLY A 152 1.63 -5.06 7.24
N ALA A 153 0.54 -4.31 7.19
CA ALA A 153 -0.68 -4.69 6.49
C ALA A 153 -1.43 -3.45 5.98
N VAL A 154 -2.12 -3.63 4.86
CA VAL A 154 -3.15 -2.69 4.40
C VAL A 154 -4.42 -2.99 5.18
N VAL A 155 -4.77 -2.14 6.14
CA VAL A 155 -5.97 -2.29 6.99
C VAL A 155 -7.22 -1.90 6.21
N ARG A 156 -7.12 -0.90 5.32
CA ARG A 156 -8.24 -0.43 4.51
C ARG A 156 -7.78 0.18 3.20
N SER A 157 -8.43 -0.20 2.11
CA SER A 157 -8.14 0.29 0.75
C SER A 157 -9.42 0.28 -0.10
N ILE A 158 -10.23 1.31 0.09
CA ILE A 158 -11.55 1.44 -0.57
C ILE A 158 -11.47 2.38 -1.78
N GLY A 159 -10.64 3.42 -1.70
CA GLY A 159 -10.46 4.38 -2.79
C GLY A 159 -9.68 3.79 -3.97
N SER A 160 -9.94 4.29 -5.17
CA SER A 160 -9.16 3.99 -6.37
C SER A 160 -7.67 4.30 -6.18
N TRP A 161 -7.33 5.41 -5.52
CA TRP A 161 -5.95 5.79 -5.21
C TRP A 161 -5.24 4.73 -4.38
N SER A 162 -5.73 4.42 -3.18
CA SER A 162 -5.09 3.45 -2.29
C SER A 162 -5.09 2.06 -2.91
N ARG A 163 -6.15 1.67 -3.63
CA ARG A 163 -6.18 0.40 -4.36
C ARG A 163 -5.06 0.27 -5.38
N TYR A 164 -4.71 1.32 -6.10
CA TYR A 164 -3.62 1.25 -7.08
C TYR A 164 -2.28 0.97 -6.46
N TRP A 165 -1.97 1.64 -5.35
CA TRP A 165 -0.73 1.39 -4.65
C TRP A 165 -0.78 -0.01 -4.06
N THR A 166 -1.80 -0.29 -3.25
CA THR A 166 -1.93 -1.54 -2.49
C THR A 166 -2.27 -2.79 -3.31
N TRP A 167 -2.44 -2.69 -4.62
CA TRP A 167 -2.73 -3.84 -5.46
C TRP A 167 -1.46 -4.38 -6.10
N GLY A 168 -1.37 -5.70 -6.11
CA GLY A 168 -0.20 -6.44 -6.57
C GLY A 168 0.95 -6.49 -5.56
N SER A 169 0.81 -5.76 -4.45
CA SER A 169 1.81 -5.67 -3.40
C SER A 169 1.90 -6.98 -2.58
N ASP A 170 0.79 -7.70 -2.45
CA ASP A 170 0.69 -9.05 -1.90
C ASP A 170 0.91 -10.17 -2.94
N CYS A 171 1.18 -9.84 -4.22
CA CYS A 171 1.35 -10.82 -5.30
C CYS A 171 2.26 -12.00 -4.92
N PRO A 172 3.49 -11.78 -4.40
CA PRO A 172 4.39 -12.90 -4.13
C PRO A 172 3.84 -13.87 -3.11
N TYR A 173 3.08 -13.38 -2.12
CA TYR A 173 2.46 -14.20 -1.08
C TYR A 173 1.28 -14.99 -1.64
N VAL A 174 0.37 -14.34 -2.36
CA VAL A 174 -0.81 -14.98 -2.95
C VAL A 174 -0.39 -16.05 -3.97
N VAL A 175 0.60 -15.76 -4.82
CA VAL A 175 1.13 -16.74 -5.78
C VAL A 175 1.77 -17.93 -5.06
N ARG A 176 2.55 -17.67 -4.00
CA ARG A 176 3.19 -18.73 -3.19
C ARG A 176 2.17 -19.64 -2.51
N GLU A 177 1.06 -19.11 -2.03
CA GLU A 177 -0.02 -19.91 -1.42
C GLU A 177 -0.67 -20.90 -2.41
N LEU A 178 -0.57 -20.62 -3.71
CA LEU A 178 -1.09 -21.46 -4.78
C LEU A 178 -0.06 -22.44 -5.35
N ALA A 179 1.10 -22.61 -4.71
CA ALA A 179 2.17 -23.49 -5.20
C ALA A 179 1.70 -24.93 -5.45
N GLU A 180 0.79 -25.45 -4.62
CA GLU A 180 0.25 -26.81 -4.74
C GLU A 180 -0.86 -26.94 -5.80
N VAL A 181 -1.37 -25.83 -6.34
CA VAL A 181 -2.34 -25.88 -7.44
C VAL A 181 -1.59 -26.27 -8.72
N PRO A 182 -2.02 -27.34 -9.43
CA PRO A 182 -1.39 -27.75 -10.68
C PRO A 182 -1.44 -26.66 -11.76
N GLU A 183 -0.48 -26.71 -12.66
CA GLU A 183 -0.52 -25.92 -13.89
C GLU A 183 -1.24 -26.72 -14.99
N PRO A 184 -2.05 -26.05 -15.86
CA PRO A 184 -2.22 -24.60 -15.98
C PRO A 184 -3.29 -23.98 -15.05
N GLU A 185 -4.02 -24.79 -14.27
CA GLU A 185 -5.18 -24.34 -13.46
C GLU A 185 -4.84 -23.21 -12.48
N ARG A 186 -3.60 -23.16 -12.00
CA ARG A 186 -3.10 -22.15 -11.06
C ARG A 186 -3.42 -20.71 -11.47
N LEU A 187 -3.31 -20.36 -12.77
CA LEU A 187 -3.65 -19.00 -13.24
C LEU A 187 -5.13 -18.68 -13.04
N ARG A 188 -6.04 -19.61 -13.38
CA ARG A 188 -7.48 -19.41 -13.19
C ARG A 188 -7.84 -19.30 -11.71
N THR A 189 -7.26 -20.16 -10.87
CA THR A 189 -7.45 -20.11 -9.41
C THR A 189 -6.94 -18.81 -8.81
N LEU A 190 -5.79 -18.31 -9.27
CA LEU A 190 -5.24 -17.02 -8.86
C LEU A 190 -6.19 -15.87 -9.22
N LEU A 191 -6.65 -15.81 -10.48
CA LEU A 191 -7.56 -14.77 -10.94
C LEU A 191 -8.89 -14.79 -10.17
N ASP A 192 -9.46 -15.98 -9.95
CA ASP A 192 -10.68 -16.14 -9.15
C ASP A 192 -10.49 -15.62 -7.72
N SER A 193 -9.39 -16.03 -7.06
CA SER A 193 -9.07 -15.60 -5.70
C SER A 193 -8.92 -14.08 -5.62
N VAL A 194 -8.14 -13.48 -6.52
CA VAL A 194 -7.83 -12.04 -6.51
C VAL A 194 -9.08 -11.20 -6.79
N ILE A 195 -9.90 -11.62 -7.77
CA ILE A 195 -11.13 -10.91 -8.16
C ILE A 195 -12.20 -11.06 -7.07
N SER A 196 -12.44 -12.27 -6.55
CA SER A 196 -13.48 -12.51 -5.54
C SER A 196 -13.15 -11.96 -4.16
N ALA A 197 -11.86 -11.86 -3.80
CA ALA A 197 -11.44 -11.29 -2.52
C ALA A 197 -11.74 -9.77 -2.40
N ARG A 198 -12.07 -9.09 -3.51
CA ARG A 198 -12.11 -7.63 -3.56
C ARG A 198 -13.49 -7.15 -4.04
N VAL A 199 -14.19 -6.45 -3.15
CA VAL A 199 -15.55 -5.94 -3.40
C VAL A 199 -15.57 -4.98 -4.59
N GLY A 200 -16.46 -5.28 -5.55
CA GLY A 200 -16.74 -4.45 -6.71
C GLY A 200 -15.81 -4.66 -7.90
N VAL A 201 -14.68 -5.35 -7.73
CA VAL A 201 -13.65 -5.48 -8.77
C VAL A 201 -14.17 -6.13 -10.03
N ALA A 202 -14.92 -7.22 -9.89
CA ALA A 202 -15.54 -7.91 -11.02
C ALA A 202 -16.46 -6.99 -11.83
N ALA A 203 -17.32 -6.21 -11.14
CA ALA A 203 -18.22 -5.26 -11.78
C ALA A 203 -17.45 -4.12 -12.49
N GLN A 204 -16.37 -3.62 -11.88
CA GLN A 204 -15.55 -2.56 -12.46
C GLN A 204 -14.80 -3.02 -13.72
N ILE A 205 -14.25 -4.23 -13.71
CA ILE A 205 -13.61 -4.84 -14.88
C ILE A 205 -14.63 -4.98 -16.02
N LEU A 206 -15.83 -5.51 -15.73
CA LEU A 206 -16.90 -5.66 -16.71
C LEU A 206 -17.46 -4.32 -17.22
N ALA A 207 -17.37 -3.26 -16.41
CA ALA A 207 -17.69 -1.89 -16.83
C ALA A 207 -16.60 -1.27 -17.74
N GLY A 208 -15.49 -1.97 -17.97
CA GLY A 208 -14.39 -1.53 -18.81
C GLY A 208 -13.37 -0.64 -18.08
N GLU A 209 -13.38 -0.58 -16.76
CA GLU A 209 -12.38 0.19 -16.01
C GLU A 209 -10.98 -0.45 -16.17
N GLU A 210 -10.02 0.31 -16.70
CA GLU A 210 -8.67 -0.21 -16.95
C GLU A 210 -7.88 -0.49 -15.67
N ARG A 211 -8.04 0.36 -14.66
CA ARG A 211 -7.21 0.33 -13.45
C ARG A 211 -7.40 -0.98 -12.69
N PRO A 212 -8.64 -1.48 -12.47
CA PRO A 212 -8.82 -2.77 -11.85
C PRO A 212 -8.21 -3.92 -12.64
N ARG A 213 -8.34 -3.90 -13.98
CA ARG A 213 -7.76 -4.91 -14.85
C ARG A 213 -6.24 -4.95 -14.75
N LYS A 214 -5.57 -3.80 -14.90
CA LYS A 214 -4.10 -3.66 -14.82
C LYS A 214 -3.53 -4.29 -13.56
N CYS A 215 -4.22 -4.14 -12.45
CA CYS A 215 -3.72 -4.65 -11.19
C CYS A 215 -3.97 -6.14 -10.99
N VAL A 216 -5.09 -6.69 -11.49
CA VAL A 216 -5.26 -8.15 -11.57
C VAL A 216 -4.17 -8.75 -12.45
N THR A 217 -3.76 -8.05 -13.53
CA THR A 217 -2.64 -8.46 -14.36
C THR A 217 -1.31 -8.58 -13.60
N LEU A 218 -1.04 -7.73 -12.60
CA LEU A 218 0.18 -7.83 -11.79
C LEU A 218 0.31 -9.18 -11.06
N TYR A 219 -0.81 -9.79 -10.65
CA TYR A 219 -0.80 -11.13 -10.04
C TYR A 219 -0.43 -12.21 -11.05
N ALA A 220 -0.99 -12.12 -12.26
CA ALA A 220 -0.63 -13.03 -13.33
C ALA A 220 0.85 -12.90 -13.70
N GLU A 221 1.37 -11.68 -13.81
CA GLU A 221 2.80 -11.42 -14.12
C GLU A 221 3.75 -11.94 -13.04
N GLU A 222 3.40 -11.81 -11.75
CA GLU A 222 4.18 -12.42 -10.67
C GLU A 222 4.16 -13.94 -10.76
N LEU A 223 3.00 -14.55 -11.05
CA LEU A 223 2.90 -15.99 -11.27
C LEU A 223 3.80 -16.44 -12.42
N PHE A 224 3.80 -15.73 -13.55
CA PHE A 224 4.65 -16.03 -14.69
C PHE A 224 6.14 -15.91 -14.32
N THR A 225 6.48 -14.88 -13.56
CA THR A 225 7.84 -14.66 -13.05
C THR A 225 8.29 -15.79 -12.14
N GLN A 226 7.41 -16.31 -11.26
CA GLN A 226 7.74 -17.44 -10.40
C GLN A 226 7.86 -18.75 -11.18
N ALA A 227 6.93 -19.03 -12.10
CA ALA A 227 6.98 -20.22 -12.95
C ALA A 227 8.27 -20.28 -13.79
N ALA A 228 8.70 -19.14 -14.34
CA ALA A 228 9.97 -19.03 -15.06
C ALA A 228 11.22 -19.26 -14.19
N LYS A 229 11.13 -19.10 -12.86
CA LYS A 229 12.22 -19.38 -11.92
C LYS A 229 12.25 -20.84 -11.46
N THR A 230 11.09 -21.48 -11.30
CA THR A 230 10.97 -22.84 -10.77
C THR A 230 11.17 -23.91 -11.83
N HIS A 231 10.88 -23.58 -13.09
CA HIS A 231 11.10 -24.47 -14.22
C HIS A 231 12.30 -23.98 -15.04
N ASP A 232 12.93 -24.88 -15.80
CA ASP A 232 13.82 -24.48 -16.88
C ASP A 232 12.99 -23.83 -18.02
N ALA A 233 13.60 -23.61 -19.20
CA ALA A 233 12.92 -22.96 -20.32
C ALA A 233 11.57 -23.61 -20.73
N GLU A 234 11.25 -24.84 -20.28
CA GLU A 234 9.97 -25.50 -20.54
C GLU A 234 8.79 -24.96 -19.70
N GLY A 235 8.99 -24.52 -18.44
CA GLY A 235 7.83 -24.11 -17.62
C GLY A 235 7.34 -22.68 -17.85
N ALA A 236 8.17 -21.81 -18.44
CA ALA A 236 7.65 -20.58 -19.07
C ALA A 236 6.66 -20.89 -20.20
N GLY A 237 6.75 -22.08 -20.80
CA GLY A 237 5.86 -22.54 -21.87
C GLY A 237 4.40 -22.72 -21.44
N VAL A 238 4.13 -22.99 -20.16
CA VAL A 238 2.76 -23.27 -19.68
C VAL A 238 1.87 -22.03 -19.74
N TYR A 239 2.46 -20.85 -19.62
CA TYR A 239 1.74 -19.57 -19.71
C TYR A 239 2.15 -18.73 -20.93
N ALA A 240 2.88 -19.31 -21.89
CA ALA A 240 3.37 -18.58 -23.06
C ALA A 240 2.25 -17.85 -23.82
N GLU A 241 1.06 -18.45 -23.91
CA GLU A 241 -0.10 -17.81 -24.56
C GLU A 241 -0.53 -16.49 -23.90
N TYR A 242 -0.33 -16.34 -22.59
CA TYR A 242 -0.70 -15.13 -21.85
C TYR A 242 0.47 -14.15 -21.69
N ILE A 243 1.71 -14.66 -21.70
CA ILE A 243 2.93 -13.85 -21.65
C ILE A 243 3.10 -13.07 -22.96
N ASP A 244 2.93 -13.76 -24.09
CA ASP A 244 3.15 -13.17 -25.42
C ASP A 244 1.92 -12.43 -25.95
N ASP A 245 0.71 -12.76 -25.48
CA ASP A 245 -0.54 -12.13 -25.90
C ASP A 245 -1.30 -11.50 -24.71
N ARG A 246 -1.11 -10.18 -24.56
CA ARG A 246 -1.83 -9.38 -23.54
C ARG A 246 -3.34 -9.38 -23.77
N ALA A 247 -3.82 -9.51 -25.00
CA ALA A 247 -5.25 -9.55 -25.28
C ALA A 247 -5.86 -10.86 -24.75
N ALA A 248 -5.18 -11.99 -24.96
CA ALA A 248 -5.61 -13.28 -24.41
C ALA A 248 -5.70 -13.26 -22.87
N LEU A 249 -4.72 -12.64 -22.19
CA LEU A 249 -4.78 -12.48 -20.74
C LEU A 249 -5.95 -11.59 -20.29
N ASN A 250 -6.20 -10.49 -21.00
CA ASN A 250 -7.33 -9.60 -20.70
C ASN A 250 -8.67 -10.31 -20.90
N GLU A 251 -8.82 -11.09 -21.97
CA GLU A 251 -10.01 -11.91 -22.21
C GLU A 251 -10.25 -12.92 -21.08
N LEU A 252 -9.19 -13.58 -20.61
CA LEU A 252 -9.28 -14.49 -19.46
C LEU A 252 -9.71 -13.74 -18.19
N ILE A 253 -9.14 -12.56 -17.91
CA ILE A 253 -9.52 -11.73 -16.76
C ILE A 253 -11.01 -11.33 -16.84
N ASP A 254 -11.48 -10.90 -18.02
CA ASP A 254 -12.88 -10.53 -18.24
C ASP A 254 -13.80 -11.77 -18.07
N GLU A 255 -13.38 -12.95 -18.54
CA GLU A 255 -14.07 -14.23 -18.31
C GLU A 255 -14.22 -14.52 -16.80
N ARG A 256 -13.13 -14.40 -16.03
CA ARG A 256 -13.14 -14.68 -14.59
C ARG A 256 -13.96 -13.64 -13.82
N ALA A 257 -13.90 -12.37 -14.21
CA ALA A 257 -14.76 -11.31 -13.65
C ALA A 257 -16.25 -11.61 -13.89
N ALA A 258 -16.61 -12.13 -15.07
CA ALA A 258 -17.98 -12.56 -15.36
C ALA A 258 -18.42 -13.76 -14.50
N VAL A 259 -17.51 -14.67 -14.14
CA VAL A 259 -17.81 -15.79 -13.22
C VAL A 259 -18.02 -15.28 -11.79
N ALA A 260 -17.15 -14.40 -11.30
CA ALA A 260 -17.24 -13.83 -9.95
C ALA A 260 -18.48 -12.93 -9.73
N SER A 261 -19.11 -12.47 -10.81
CA SER A 261 -20.32 -11.63 -10.76
C SER A 261 -21.64 -12.41 -10.77
N ARG A 262 -21.60 -13.75 -10.84
CA ARG A 262 -22.79 -14.62 -10.84
C ARG A 262 -23.11 -15.11 -9.44
#